data_AF-A0A9E3NYV4-F1
#
_entry.id   AF-A0A9E3NYV4-F1
#
_cell.length_a   1.000
_cell.length_b   1.000
_cell.length_c   1.000
_cell.angle_alpha   90.00
_cell.angle_beta   90.00
_cell.angle_gamma   90.00
#
_symmetry.space_group_name_H-M   'P 1'
#
loop_
_entity.id
_entity.type
_entity.pdbx_description
1 polymer ?
#
loop_
_entity_poly.entity_id
_entity_poly.type
_entity_poly.pdbx_seq_one_letter_code
_entity_poly.pdbx_strand_id
1 'polypeptide(L)'
;MARMIRVEDVMRSVAKERGPITDEYVRVTCPQCSATQTLREATIALEGLDTVYTCKMRCQRLVIVSPGQESSPWPGRGHCLKGGLIRNAVDLLIAWPGLSGQMLVPRSPKALDAN
;
A
#
# COMPACT_ATOMS: atom_id res chain seq x y z
N MET A 1 11.63 -19.50 -2.19
CA MET A 1 10.30 -19.04 -2.63
C MET A 1 10.08 -17.65 -2.07
N ALA A 2 9.78 -16.64 -2.88
CA ALA A 2 9.51 -15.29 -2.40
C ALA A 2 8.15 -15.26 -1.69
N ARG A 3 8.10 -14.67 -0.50
CA ARG A 3 6.87 -14.51 0.29
C ARG A 3 6.16 -13.22 -0.14
N MET A 4 4.86 -13.31 -0.39
CA MET A 4 4.01 -12.13 -0.61
C MET A 4 3.93 -11.33 0.70
N ILE A 5 4.25 -10.03 0.62
CA ILE A 5 4.19 -9.09 1.75
C ILE A 5 3.12 -8.07 1.43
N ARG A 6 2.09 -7.97 2.27
CA ARG A 6 0.94 -7.09 2.02
C ARG A 6 1.07 -5.76 2.74
N VAL A 7 0.21 -4.80 2.40
CA VAL A 7 0.15 -3.51 3.11
C VAL A 7 -0.18 -3.74 4.58
N GLU A 8 -1.14 -4.62 4.88
CA GLU A 8 -1.46 -5.04 6.25
C GLU A 8 -0.27 -5.63 7.04
N ASP A 9 0.65 -6.34 6.38
CA ASP A 9 1.85 -6.88 7.04
C ASP A 9 2.81 -5.77 7.45
N VAL A 10 3.04 -4.82 6.54
CA VAL A 10 3.97 -3.70 6.75
C VAL A 10 3.41 -2.69 7.74
N MET A 11 2.10 -2.47 7.73
CA MET A 11 1.42 -1.53 8.63
C MET A 11 1.21 -2.07 10.05
N ARG A 12 1.47 -3.36 10.29
CA ARG A 12 1.29 -3.99 11.62
C ARG A 12 2.05 -3.26 12.73
N SER A 13 3.23 -2.70 12.45
CA SER A 13 4.02 -1.96 13.45
C SER A 13 3.47 -0.57 13.78
N VAL A 14 2.66 0.01 12.88
CA VAL A 14 2.06 1.35 13.01
C VAL A 14 0.72 1.27 13.75
N ALA A 15 0.04 0.13 13.69
CA ALA A 15 -1.31 -0.10 14.20
C ALA A 15 -1.47 -0.17 15.75
N LYS A 16 -0.43 0.16 16.54
CA LYS A 16 -0.35 -0.19 17.98
C LYS A 16 -1.52 0.28 18.85
N GLU A 17 -2.12 1.43 18.57
CA GLU A 17 -3.15 2.03 19.44
C GLU A 17 -4.58 1.91 18.90
N ARG A 18 -4.76 1.63 17.60
CA ARG A 18 -6.08 1.63 16.92
C ARG A 18 -6.54 0.24 16.44
N GLY A 19 -5.74 -0.79 16.71
CA GLY A 19 -5.99 -2.14 16.21
C GLY A 19 -5.44 -2.34 14.79
N PRO A 20 -5.32 -3.62 14.35
CA PRO A 20 -4.62 -3.99 13.12
C PRO A 20 -5.23 -3.29 11.89
N ILE A 21 -4.35 -2.78 11.02
CA ILE A 21 -4.73 -2.26 9.70
C ILE A 21 -4.79 -3.46 8.74
N THR A 22 -5.96 -3.72 8.19
CA THR A 22 -6.20 -4.76 7.18
C THR A 22 -6.47 -4.11 5.83
N ASP A 23 -6.27 -4.84 4.73
CA ASP A 23 -6.46 -4.30 3.37
C ASP A 23 -7.91 -3.87 3.07
N GLU A 24 -8.88 -4.35 3.84
CA GLU A 24 -10.29 -3.92 3.79
C GLU A 24 -10.52 -2.53 4.40
N TYR A 25 -9.62 -2.06 5.28
CA TYR A 25 -9.70 -0.73 5.89
C TYR A 25 -9.01 0.34 5.05
N VAL A 26 -8.21 -0.07 4.07
CA VAL A 26 -7.45 0.83 3.21
C VAL A 26 -8.23 1.11 1.94
N ARG A 27 -8.80 2.32 1.84
CA ARG A 27 -9.53 2.80 0.67
C ARG A 27 -8.62 3.60 -0.26
N VAL A 28 -8.83 3.43 -1.55
CA VAL A 28 -8.07 4.06 -2.62
C VAL A 28 -8.99 4.41 -3.79
N THR A 29 -8.62 5.43 -4.56
CA THR A 29 -9.32 5.82 -5.79
C THR A 29 -8.35 5.67 -6.97
N CYS A 30 -8.70 4.87 -7.99
CA CYS A 30 -7.89 4.75 -9.22
C CYS A 30 -7.96 6.08 -10.00
N PRO A 31 -6.86 6.82 -10.23
CA PRO A 31 -6.91 8.07 -11.00
C PRO A 31 -7.25 7.88 -12.49
N GLN A 32 -7.18 6.65 -13.01
CA GLN A 32 -7.42 6.34 -14.42
C GLN A 32 -8.89 6.00 -14.73
N CYS A 33 -9.61 5.38 -13.81
CA CYS A 33 -11.03 5.01 -14.01
C CYS A 33 -11.96 5.58 -12.93
N SER A 34 -11.43 6.38 -12.01
CA SER A 34 -12.14 7.00 -10.88
C SER A 34 -12.85 6.03 -9.93
N ALA A 35 -12.65 4.72 -10.09
CA ALA A 35 -13.23 3.72 -9.20
C ALA A 35 -12.61 3.84 -7.80
N THR A 36 -13.47 4.03 -6.80
CA THR A 36 -13.10 3.87 -5.39
C THR A 36 -13.24 2.40 -4.99
N GLN A 37 -12.25 1.89 -4.27
CA GLN A 37 -12.18 0.50 -3.84
C GLN A 37 -11.33 0.38 -2.56
N THR A 38 -11.41 -0.76 -1.93
CA THR A 38 -10.45 -1.19 -0.89
C THR A 38 -9.22 -1.86 -1.54
N LEU A 39 -8.13 -2.01 -0.79
CA LEU A 39 -7.01 -2.86 -1.24
C LEU A 39 -7.40 -4.34 -1.30
N ARG A 40 -8.39 -4.77 -0.51
CA ARG A 40 -8.96 -6.13 -0.61
C ARG A 40 -9.62 -6.42 -1.96
N GLU A 41 -10.20 -5.40 -2.61
CA GLU A 41 -10.79 -5.52 -3.95
C GLU A 41 -9.74 -5.42 -5.08
N ALA A 42 -8.50 -5.04 -4.78
CA ALA A 42 -7.44 -4.95 -5.77
C ALA A 42 -7.07 -6.34 -6.33
N THR A 43 -6.62 -6.36 -7.58
CA THR A 43 -5.89 -7.53 -8.10
C THR A 43 -4.48 -7.52 -7.50
N ILE A 44 -4.13 -8.55 -6.74
CA ILE A 44 -2.83 -8.68 -6.07
C ILE A 44 -1.99 -9.71 -6.82
N ALA A 45 -0.77 -9.34 -7.19
CA ALA A 45 0.18 -10.22 -7.86
C ALA A 45 1.58 -10.07 -7.25
N LEU A 46 2.39 -11.13 -7.38
CA LEU A 46 3.81 -11.08 -7.07
C LEU A 46 4.57 -10.81 -8.38
N GLU A 47 5.28 -9.70 -8.45
CA GLU A 47 6.15 -9.32 -9.56
C GLU A 47 7.61 -9.33 -9.06
N GLY A 48 8.32 -10.44 -9.27
CA GLY A 48 9.67 -10.63 -8.73
C GLY A 48 9.66 -10.76 -7.21
N LEU A 49 10.21 -9.77 -6.50
CA LEU A 49 10.15 -9.67 -5.03
C LEU A 49 9.00 -8.77 -4.54
N ASP A 50 8.34 -8.06 -5.46
CA ASP A 50 7.35 -7.05 -5.11
C ASP A 50 5.94 -7.62 -5.11
N THR A 51 5.14 -7.22 -4.13
CA THR A 51 3.69 -7.44 -4.13
C THR A 51 3.01 -6.21 -4.71
N VAL A 52 2.32 -6.38 -5.82
CA VAL A 52 1.70 -5.29 -6.59
C VAL A 52 0.18 -5.34 -6.44
N TYR A 53 -0.40 -4.23 -6.02
CA TYR A 53 -1.84 -3.99 -5.96
C TYR A 53 -2.25 -3.22 -7.19
N THR A 54 -3.07 -3.84 -8.03
CA THR A 54 -3.64 -3.22 -9.23
C THR A 54 -5.12 -2.98 -9.01
N CYS A 55 -5.65 -1.88 -9.54
CA CYS A 55 -7.09 -1.60 -9.46
C CYS A 55 -7.93 -2.81 -9.92
N LYS A 56 -9.13 -2.97 -9.34
CA LYS A 56 -10.06 -4.05 -9.68
C LYS A 56 -10.43 -4.08 -11.16
N MET A 57 -10.44 -2.92 -11.81
CA MET A 57 -10.63 -2.77 -13.26
C MET A 57 -9.36 -2.98 -14.08
N ARG A 58 -8.24 -3.30 -13.42
CA ARG A 58 -6.90 -3.47 -14.02
C ARG A 58 -6.39 -2.25 -14.79
N CYS A 59 -6.93 -1.06 -14.49
CA CYS A 59 -6.55 0.23 -15.11
C CYS A 59 -5.07 0.57 -14.89
N GLN A 60 -4.57 0.39 -13.66
CA GLN A 60 -3.21 0.75 -13.26
C GLN A 60 -2.83 0.13 -11.91
N ARG A 61 -1.52 0.17 -11.61
CA ARG A 61 -0.95 -0.14 -10.29
C ARG A 61 -1.27 0.97 -9.28
N LEU A 62 -1.70 0.59 -8.09
CA LEU A 62 -2.10 1.49 -7.01
C LEU A 62 -1.05 1.55 -5.90
N VAL A 63 -0.55 0.38 -5.48
CA VAL A 63 0.45 0.24 -4.42
C VAL A 63 1.41 -0.87 -4.79
N ILE A 64 2.69 -0.67 -4.50
CA ILE A 64 3.71 -1.71 -4.60
C ILE A 64 4.34 -1.87 -3.23
N VAL A 65 4.43 -3.11 -2.76
CA VAL A 65 5.06 -3.46 -1.48
C VAL A 65 6.30 -4.27 -1.78
N SER A 66 7.46 -3.79 -1.33
CA SER A 66 8.74 -4.46 -1.50
C SER A 66 9.25 -4.96 -0.16
N PRO A 67 9.93 -6.13 -0.10
CA PRO A 67 10.70 -6.49 1.07
C PRO A 67 11.71 -5.39 1.35
N GLY A 68 11.72 -4.87 2.58
CA GLY A 68 12.67 -3.83 2.95
C GLY A 68 14.09 -4.39 2.89
N GLN A 69 14.97 -3.76 2.11
CA GLN A 69 16.41 -3.86 2.34
C GLN A 69 16.80 -2.67 3.22
N GLU A 70 17.47 -2.94 4.34
CA GLU A 70 17.82 -1.96 5.39
C GLU A 70 18.80 -0.85 4.93
N SER A 71 19.22 -0.81 3.67
CA SER A 71 20.47 -0.15 3.30
C SER A 71 20.35 1.15 2.47
N SER A 72 19.17 1.73 2.22
CA SER A 72 19.09 3.12 1.75
C SER A 72 17.75 3.79 2.03
N PRO A 73 17.72 4.99 2.63
CA PRO A 73 16.52 5.82 2.60
C PRO A 73 16.23 6.15 1.13
N TRP A 74 14.97 6.00 0.70
CA TRP A 74 14.52 6.30 -0.65
C TRP A 74 13.58 7.51 -0.62
N PRO A 75 14.12 8.75 -0.62
CA PRO A 75 13.30 9.95 -0.56
C PRO A 75 12.32 9.99 -1.74
N GLY A 76 11.02 10.07 -1.45
CA GLY A 76 9.97 10.28 -2.44
C GLY A 76 9.53 9.05 -3.25
N ARG A 77 10.12 7.87 -3.03
CA ARG A 77 9.70 6.62 -3.72
C ARG A 77 8.79 5.73 -2.88
N GLY A 78 8.66 5.94 -1.57
CA GLY A 78 7.80 5.15 -0.69
C GLY A 78 7.97 5.45 0.80
N HIS A 79 7.19 4.77 1.63
CA HIS A 79 7.25 4.78 3.09
C HIS A 79 7.94 3.52 3.59
N CYS A 80 9.14 3.64 4.15
CA CYS A 80 9.88 2.52 4.74
C CYS A 80 9.40 2.29 6.17
N LEU A 81 8.85 1.10 6.44
CA LEU A 81 8.35 0.70 7.74
C LEU A 81 9.00 -0.62 8.15
N LYS A 82 8.92 -0.95 9.43
CA LYS A 82 9.51 -2.19 9.96
C LYS A 82 8.84 -3.39 9.30
N GLY A 83 9.53 -4.03 8.36
CA GLY A 83 9.03 -5.20 7.62
C GLY A 83 8.75 -4.98 6.13
N GLY A 84 8.90 -3.76 5.60
CA GLY A 84 8.75 -3.52 4.16
C GLY A 84 8.73 -2.06 3.72
N LEU A 85 8.81 -1.85 2.41
CA LEU A 85 8.64 -0.57 1.76
C LEU A 85 7.28 -0.50 1.07
N ILE A 86 6.47 0.51 1.39
CA ILE A 86 5.21 0.79 0.70
C ILE A 86 5.42 1.91 -0.31
N ARG A 87 5.21 1.64 -1.59
CA ARG A 87 5.24 2.62 -2.68
C ARG A 87 3.83 2.82 -3.20
N ASN A 88 3.13 3.82 -2.70
CA ASN A 88 1.75 4.11 -3.08
C ASN A 88 1.70 5.18 -4.18
N ALA A 89 1.18 4.83 -5.35
CA ALA A 89 0.99 5.74 -6.48
C ALA A 89 -0.23 6.66 -6.28
N VAL A 90 -1.07 6.32 -5.31
CA VAL A 90 -2.29 7.02 -4.94
C VAL A 90 -2.30 7.25 -3.43
N ASP A 91 -3.14 8.18 -2.99
CA ASP A 91 -3.42 8.39 -1.57
C ASP A 91 -4.12 7.15 -1.00
N LEU A 92 -3.68 6.71 0.17
CA LEU A 92 -4.32 5.63 0.93
C LEU A 92 -5.09 6.24 2.09
N LEU A 93 -6.39 5.97 2.15
CA LEU A 93 -7.26 6.40 3.24
C LEU A 93 -7.55 5.21 4.13
N ILE A 94 -6.99 5.20 5.34
CA ILE A 94 -7.21 4.16 6.33
C ILE A 94 -8.41 4.56 7.19
N ALA A 95 -9.48 3.77 7.11
CA ALA A 95 -10.71 3.98 7.86
C ALA A 95 -11.03 2.72 8.69
N TRP A 96 -10.77 2.78 10.01
CA TRP A 96 -11.10 1.69 10.91
C TRP A 96 -12.61 1.63 11.18
N PRO A 97 -13.23 0.43 11.16
CA PRO A 97 -14.62 0.26 11.54
C PRO A 97 -14.85 0.75 12.97
N GLY A 98 -15.87 1.58 13.18
CA GLY A 98 -16.26 2.06 14.51
C GLY A 98 -15.41 3.17 15.11
N LEU A 99 -14.33 3.62 14.44
CA LEU A 99 -13.57 4.80 14.86
C LEU A 99 -13.97 6.03 14.04
N SER A 100 -14.20 7.15 14.72
CA SER A 100 -14.36 8.45 14.06
C SER A 100 -13.00 8.96 13.60
N GLY A 101 -12.79 9.06 12.28
CA GLY A 101 -11.60 9.63 11.67
C GLY A 101 -10.98 8.72 10.60
N GLN A 102 -10.19 9.33 9.73
CA GLN A 102 -9.43 8.63 8.69
C GLN A 102 -7.97 9.04 8.81
N MET A 103 -7.05 8.09 8.59
CA MET A 103 -5.63 8.38 8.45
C MET A 103 -5.26 8.42 6.97
N LEU A 104 -4.65 9.51 6.53
CA LEU A 104 -4.13 9.65 5.18
C LEU A 104 -2.67 9.20 5.14
N VAL A 105 -2.36 8.27 4.24
CA VAL A 105 -1.01 7.98 3.79
C VAL A 105 -0.85 8.62 2.40
N PRO A 106 -0.14 9.74 2.27
CA PRO A 106 -0.08 10.49 1.03
C PRO A 106 0.68 9.71 -0.04
N ARG A 107 0.30 9.90 -1.30
CA ARG A 107 0.99 9.34 -2.48
C ARG A 107 2.48 9.64 -2.45
N SER A 108 3.27 8.70 -2.95
CA SER A 108 4.72 8.86 -3.13
C SER A 108 5.01 9.46 -4.51
N PRO A 109 5.72 10.60 -4.63
CA PRO A 109 5.96 11.30 -5.90
C PRO A 109 6.61 10.47 -7.02
N LYS A 110 7.25 9.35 -6.68
CA LYS A 110 7.97 8.45 -7.59
C LYS A 110 7.64 6.96 -7.35
N ALA A 111 6.40 6.67 -6.95
CA ALA A 111 5.98 5.32 -6.56
C ALA A 111 6.15 4.25 -7.66
N LEU A 112 6.02 4.67 -8.93
CA LEU A 112 6.02 3.78 -10.10
C LEU A 112 7.31 3.87 -10.92
N ASP A 113 8.29 4.68 -10.51
CA ASP A 113 9.58 4.75 -11.19
C ASP A 113 10.29 3.39 -11.08
N ALA A 114 10.85 2.91 -12.20
CA ALA A 114 11.61 1.66 -12.21
C ALA A 114 12.79 1.71 -11.21
N ASN A 115 13.10 0.56 -10.60
CA ASN A 115 14.33 0.34 -9.84
C ASN A 115 15.52 0.19 -10.78
#